data_AF-A0A2E5HCM0-F1
#
_entry.id   AF-A0A2E5HCM0-F1
#
_cell.length_a   1.000
_cell.length_b   1.000
_cell.length_c   1.000
_cell.angle_alpha   90.00
_cell.angle_beta   90.00
_cell.angle_gamma   90.00
#
_symmetry.space_group_name_H-M   'P 1'
#
loop_
_entity.id
_entity.type
_entity.pdbx_description
1 polymer ?
#
loop_
_entity_poly.entity_id
_entity_poly.type
_entity_poly.pdbx_seq_one_letter_code
_entity_poly.pdbx_strand_id
1 'polypeptide(L)'
;MKITASNTQLVQQKINNISQATDKINLLQEKSIPSFSERLGEGLDQVAKTQNTANQLAKNFELGVENDLARVMVGQQVSSLAFQLTLNVRNKALSAYKDIMNMPV
;
A
#
# COMPACT_ATOMS: atom_id res chain seq x y z
N MET A 1 55.61 -10.37 -31.06
CA MET A 1 54.96 -10.44 -29.74
C MET A 1 53.83 -9.42 -29.69
N LYS A 2 52.56 -9.82 -29.95
CA LYS A 2 51.37 -8.93 -29.92
C LYS A 2 50.09 -9.68 -29.49
N ILE A 3 50.15 -10.54 -28.47
CA ILE A 3 48.98 -11.36 -28.05
C ILE A 3 48.43 -11.04 -26.64
N THR A 4 48.89 -9.99 -25.98
CA THR A 4 48.46 -9.68 -24.60
C THR A 4 47.52 -8.46 -24.46
N ALA A 5 47.27 -7.70 -25.53
CA ALA A 5 46.40 -6.52 -25.46
C ALA A 5 44.88 -6.85 -25.54
N SER A 6 44.52 -7.90 -26.29
CA SER A 6 43.11 -8.23 -26.56
C SER A 6 42.42 -8.99 -25.43
N ASN A 7 43.17 -9.77 -24.63
CA ASN A 7 42.57 -10.53 -23.53
C ASN A 7 42.21 -9.65 -22.32
N THR A 8 42.94 -8.56 -22.09
CA THR A 8 42.64 -7.59 -21.01
C THR A 8 41.41 -6.74 -21.34
N GLN A 9 41.16 -6.44 -22.61
CA GLN A 9 39.94 -5.74 -23.07
C GLN A 9 38.69 -6.63 -22.93
N LEU A 10 38.81 -7.94 -23.19
CA LEU A 10 37.72 -8.90 -22.98
C LEU A 10 37.37 -9.08 -21.50
N VAL A 11 38.37 -9.02 -20.61
CA VAL A 11 38.14 -9.03 -19.16
C VAL A 11 37.43 -7.73 -18.75
N GLN A 12 37.88 -6.55 -19.23
CA GLN A 12 37.25 -5.26 -18.92
C GLN A 12 35.79 -5.15 -19.39
N GLN A 13 35.45 -5.71 -20.56
CA GLN A 13 34.06 -5.75 -21.04
C GLN A 13 33.16 -6.66 -20.19
N LYS A 14 33.68 -7.80 -19.71
CA LYS A 14 32.93 -8.68 -18.80
C LYS A 14 32.63 -8.00 -17.46
N ILE A 15 33.58 -7.25 -16.89
CA ILE A 15 33.36 -6.50 -15.63
C ILE A 15 32.30 -5.40 -15.83
N ASN A 16 32.36 -4.67 -16.95
CA ASN A 16 31.39 -3.62 -17.23
C ASN A 16 29.95 -4.17 -17.43
N ASN A 17 29.81 -5.35 -18.04
CA ASN A 17 28.50 -6.00 -18.20
C ASN A 17 27.95 -6.57 -16.89
N ILE A 18 28.82 -7.03 -15.97
CA ILE A 18 28.43 -7.48 -14.64
C ILE A 18 27.99 -6.29 -13.77
N SER A 19 28.66 -5.15 -13.86
CA SER A 19 28.23 -3.91 -13.18
C SER A 19 26.84 -3.44 -13.65
N GLN A 20 26.57 -3.48 -14.96
CA GLN A 20 25.25 -3.10 -15.51
C GLN A 20 24.11 -4.07 -15.14
N ALA A 21 24.42 -5.36 -14.90
CA ALA A 21 23.44 -6.32 -14.40
C ALA A 21 23.13 -6.12 -12.91
N THR A 22 24.11 -5.62 -12.13
CA THR A 22 23.95 -5.37 -10.69
C THR A 22 23.04 -4.16 -10.42
N ASP A 23 23.12 -3.12 -11.25
CA ASP A 23 22.21 -1.95 -11.16
C ASP A 23 20.75 -2.31 -11.49
N LYS A 24 20.51 -3.21 -12.44
CA LYS A 24 19.16 -3.68 -12.81
C LYS A 24 18.49 -4.52 -11.72
N ILE A 25 19.25 -5.22 -10.90
CA ILE A 25 18.71 -5.97 -9.76
C ILE A 25 18.27 -5.01 -8.64
N ASN A 26 18.99 -3.89 -8.44
CA ASN A 26 18.65 -2.88 -7.44
C ASN A 26 17.42 -2.04 -7.82
N LEU A 27 17.20 -1.81 -9.13
CA LEU A 27 16.05 -1.07 -9.68
C LEU A 27 14.69 -1.76 -9.48
N LEU A 28 14.67 -3.09 -9.24
CA LEU A 28 13.43 -3.83 -8.94
C LEU A 28 13.07 -3.84 -7.44
N GLN A 29 14.01 -3.44 -6.59
CA GLN A 29 13.84 -3.42 -5.14
C GLN A 29 13.37 -2.04 -4.62
N GLU A 30 13.41 -1.02 -5.48
CA GLU A 30 13.00 0.35 -5.18
C GLU A 30 11.59 0.69 -5.69
N LYS A 31 10.72 -0.31 -5.88
CA LYS A 31 9.29 -0.01 -5.81
C LYS A 31 8.97 0.24 -4.35
N SER A 32 9.19 1.48 -3.91
CA SER A 32 8.86 2.00 -2.59
C SER A 32 7.51 1.41 -2.17
N ILE A 33 7.57 0.44 -1.26
CA ILE A 33 6.36 -0.13 -0.69
C ILE A 33 5.77 1.03 0.13
N PRO A 34 4.56 1.51 -0.20
CA PRO A 34 4.00 2.65 0.51
C PRO A 34 4.04 2.36 2.01
N SER A 35 4.50 3.37 2.77
CA SER A 35 4.71 3.21 4.20
C SER A 35 3.42 2.74 4.86
N PHE A 36 3.53 2.02 5.99
CA PHE A 36 2.33 1.60 6.73
C PHE A 36 1.42 2.80 7.05
N SER A 37 2.01 3.96 7.37
CA SER A 37 1.29 5.22 7.59
C SER A 37 0.54 5.71 6.35
N GLU A 38 1.15 5.65 5.16
CA GLU A 38 0.45 5.96 3.90
C GLU A 38 -0.70 5.00 3.64
N ARG A 39 -0.49 3.68 3.78
CA ARG A 39 -1.57 2.69 3.61
C ARG A 39 -2.68 2.86 4.63
N LEU A 40 -2.34 3.22 5.86
CA LEU A 40 -3.32 3.51 6.90
C LEU A 40 -4.11 4.78 6.58
N GLY A 41 -3.43 5.83 6.12
CA GLY A 41 -4.05 7.07 5.64
C GLY A 41 -5.02 6.82 4.47
N GLU A 42 -4.57 6.11 3.44
CA GLU A 42 -5.42 5.68 2.32
C GLU A 42 -6.61 4.83 2.78
N GLY A 43 -6.41 3.94 3.76
CA GLY A 43 -7.49 3.15 4.34
C GLY A 43 -8.52 4.00 5.08
N LEU A 44 -8.08 5.02 5.83
CA LEU A 44 -8.96 5.97 6.51
C LEU A 44 -9.77 6.79 5.50
N ASP A 45 -9.13 7.29 4.45
CA ASP A 45 -9.79 8.02 3.37
C ASP A 45 -10.84 7.15 2.66
N GLN A 46 -10.52 5.88 2.44
CA GLN A 46 -11.44 4.92 1.83
C GLN A 46 -12.68 4.67 2.71
N VAL A 47 -12.52 4.64 4.04
CA VAL A 47 -13.65 4.52 4.98
C VAL A 47 -14.52 5.78 4.95
N ALA A 48 -13.90 6.96 4.94
CA ALA A 48 -14.62 8.23 4.83
C ALA A 48 -15.41 8.34 3.51
N LYS A 49 -14.83 7.85 2.42
CA LYS A 49 -15.50 7.75 1.11
C LYS A 49 -16.66 6.76 1.13
N THR A 50 -16.48 5.61 1.78
CA THR A 50 -17.53 4.58 1.93
C THR A 50 -18.70 5.10 2.76
N GLN A 51 -18.44 5.82 3.85
CA GLN A 51 -19.47 6.50 4.64
C GLN A 51 -20.24 7.54 3.82
N ASN A 52 -19.55 8.40 3.07
CA ASN A 52 -20.19 9.39 2.20
C ASN A 52 -21.09 8.71 1.15
N THR A 53 -20.58 7.64 0.53
CA THR A 53 -21.33 6.86 -0.46
C THR A 53 -22.60 6.26 0.16
N ALA A 54 -22.49 5.65 1.34
CA ALA A 54 -23.63 5.09 2.06
C ALA A 54 -24.68 6.16 2.42
N ASN A 55 -24.25 7.35 2.87
CA ASN A 55 -25.14 8.48 3.13
C ASN A 55 -25.84 8.98 1.86
N GLN A 56 -25.12 9.02 0.73
CA GLN A 56 -25.67 9.42 -0.56
C GLN A 56 -26.71 8.41 -1.05
N LEU A 57 -26.43 7.12 -0.92
CA LEU A 57 -27.35 6.04 -1.25
C LEU A 57 -28.62 6.10 -0.40
N ALA A 58 -28.47 6.31 0.92
CA ALA A 58 -29.62 6.49 1.81
C ALA A 58 -30.48 7.68 1.39
N LYS A 59 -29.85 8.82 1.07
CA LYS A 59 -30.54 10.02 0.62
C LYS A 59 -31.22 9.84 -0.75
N ASN A 60 -30.57 9.17 -1.69
CA ASN A 60 -31.14 8.87 -3.00
C ASN A 60 -32.34 7.92 -2.91
N PHE A 61 -32.31 7.00 -1.96
CA PHE A 61 -33.43 6.12 -1.65
C PHE A 61 -34.61 6.88 -1.03
N GLU A 62 -34.37 7.75 -0.05
CA GLU A 62 -35.40 8.63 0.53
C GLU A 62 -36.04 9.55 -0.52
N LEU A 63 -35.26 10.00 -1.51
CA LEU A 63 -35.72 10.84 -2.62
C LEU A 63 -36.40 10.06 -3.75
N GLY A 64 -36.44 8.73 -3.67
CA GLY A 64 -37.05 7.86 -4.69
C GLY A 64 -36.29 7.77 -6.02
N VAL A 65 -35.03 8.23 -6.05
CA VAL A 65 -34.15 8.19 -7.23
C VAL A 65 -33.54 6.79 -7.42
N GLU A 66 -33.27 6.09 -6.32
CA GLU A 66 -32.82 4.69 -6.30
C GLU A 66 -33.88 3.84 -5.58
N ASN A 67 -34.45 2.85 -6.26
CA ASN A 67 -35.46 1.94 -5.69
C ASN A 67 -34.83 0.68 -5.07
N ASP A 68 -33.49 0.58 -5.07
CA ASP A 68 -32.74 -0.58 -4.64
C ASP A 68 -32.31 -0.44 -3.17
N LEU A 69 -33.27 -0.68 -2.27
CA LEU A 69 -33.05 -0.72 -0.82
C LEU A 69 -31.91 -1.68 -0.44
N ALA A 70 -31.76 -2.80 -1.16
CA ALA A 70 -30.74 -3.79 -0.86
C ALA A 70 -29.33 -3.21 -1.01
N ARG A 71 -29.09 -2.39 -2.05
CA ARG A 71 -27.81 -1.71 -2.27
C ARG A 71 -27.48 -0.73 -1.13
N VAL A 72 -28.47 0.02 -0.64
CA VAL A 72 -28.28 0.94 0.51
C VAL A 72 -27.91 0.17 1.77
N MET A 73 -28.65 -0.90 2.08
CA MET A 73 -28.41 -1.71 3.27
C MET A 73 -27.03 -2.38 3.24
N VAL A 74 -26.62 -2.91 2.07
CA VAL A 74 -25.27 -3.46 1.89
C VAL A 74 -24.21 -2.37 2.06
N GLY A 75 -24.41 -1.20 1.46
CA GLY A 75 -23.49 -0.06 1.62
C GLY A 75 -23.32 0.37 3.07
N GLN A 76 -24.41 0.45 3.84
CA GLN A 76 -24.36 0.75 5.27
C GLN A 76 -23.63 -0.33 6.07
N GLN A 77 -23.89 -1.61 5.80
CA GLN A 77 -23.24 -2.71 6.50
C GLN A 77 -21.73 -2.76 6.21
N VAL A 78 -21.34 -2.57 4.95
CA VAL A 78 -19.94 -2.48 4.54
C VAL A 78 -19.25 -1.31 5.23
N SER A 79 -19.90 -0.14 5.28
CA SER A 79 -19.34 1.04 5.95
C SER A 79 -19.14 0.82 7.45
N SER A 80 -20.09 0.17 8.13
CA SER A 80 -20.01 -0.12 9.56
C SER A 80 -18.86 -1.10 9.85
N LEU A 81 -18.76 -2.18 9.08
CA LEU A 81 -17.67 -3.16 9.21
C LEU A 81 -16.30 -2.53 8.93
N ALA A 82 -16.18 -1.72 7.88
CA ALA A 82 -14.93 -1.04 7.53
C ALA A 82 -14.48 -0.06 8.64
N PHE A 83 -15.42 0.65 9.26
CA PHE A 83 -15.14 1.52 10.39
C PHE A 83 -14.66 0.74 11.63
N GLN A 84 -15.31 -0.38 11.96
CA GLN A 84 -14.87 -1.24 13.06
C GLN A 84 -13.47 -1.80 12.82
N LEU A 85 -13.18 -2.26 11.60
CA LEU A 85 -11.85 -2.74 11.23
C LEU A 85 -10.79 -1.64 11.42
N THR A 86 -11.10 -0.42 11.00
CA THR A 86 -10.22 0.75 11.15
C THR A 86 -9.88 1.04 12.60
N LEU A 87 -10.87 1.02 13.50
CA LEU A 87 -10.63 1.20 14.93
C LEU A 87 -9.71 0.11 15.50
N ASN A 88 -9.90 -1.14 15.07
CA ASN A 88 -9.04 -2.24 15.49
C ASN A 88 -7.59 -2.06 15.01
N VAL A 89 -7.40 -1.66 13.75
CA VAL A 89 -6.06 -1.39 13.19
C VAL A 89 -5.39 -0.23 13.92
N ARG A 90 -6.13 0.88 14.16
CA ARG A 90 -5.64 2.02 14.95
C ARG A 90 -5.18 1.57 16.34
N ASN A 91 -6.03 0.83 17.05
CA ASN A 91 -5.72 0.36 18.40
C ASN A 91 -4.48 -0.56 18.39
N LYS A 92 -4.39 -1.47 17.41
CA LYS A 92 -3.22 -2.36 17.27
C LYS A 92 -1.93 -1.59 16.97
N ALA A 93 -2.00 -0.55 16.13
CA ALA A 93 -0.84 0.31 15.82
C ALA A 93 -0.37 1.09 17.05
N LEU A 94 -1.31 1.64 17.85
CA LEU A 94 -0.98 2.31 19.10
C LEU A 94 -0.37 1.35 20.13
N SER A 95 -0.90 0.13 20.24
CA SER A 95 -0.34 -0.89 21.12
C SER A 95 1.07 -1.29 20.68
N ALA A 96 1.31 -1.53 19.38
CA ALA A 96 2.64 -1.88 18.88
C ALA A 96 3.68 -0.77 19.15
N TYR A 97 3.29 0.49 19.02
CA TYR A 97 4.14 1.62 19.40
C TYR A 97 4.47 1.61 20.90
N LYS A 98 3.45 1.38 21.74
CA LYS A 98 3.62 1.25 23.20
C LYS A 98 4.49 0.05 23.57
N ASP A 99 4.38 -1.07 22.87
CA ASP A 99 5.15 -2.28 23.10
C ASP A 99 6.63 -2.07 22.77
N ILE A 100 6.96 -1.36 21.68
CA ILE A 100 8.34 -0.96 21.35
C ILE A 100 8.91 -0.02 22.42
N MET A 101 8.11 0.94 22.92
CA MET A 101 8.51 1.87 23.99
C MET A 101 8.79 1.19 25.33
N ASN A 102 8.03 0.13 25.65
CA ASN A 102 8.15 -0.59 26.92
C ASN A 102 9.09 -1.80 26.85
N MET A 103 9.69 -2.07 25.69
CA MET A 103 10.70 -3.11 25.57
C MET A 103 11.96 -2.64 26.29
N PRO A 104 12.45 -3.35 27.33
CA PRO A 104 13.72 -3.02 27.94
C PRO A 104 14.84 -3.22 26.90
N VAL A 105 15.73 -2.23 26.80
CA VAL A 105 16.95 -2.30 25.98
C VAL A 105 17.93 -3.35 26.49
#